data_AF-A0A920U2V9-F1
#
_entry.id   AF-A0A920U2V9-F1
#
_cell.length_a   1.000
_cell.length_b   1.000
_cell.length_c   1.000
_cell.angle_alpha   90.00
_cell.angle_beta   90.00
_cell.angle_gamma   90.00
#
_symmetry.space_group_name_H-M   'P 1'
#
loop_
_entity.id
_entity.type
_entity.pdbx_description
1 polymer ?
#
loop_
_entity_poly.entity_id
_entity_poly.type
_entity_poly.pdbx_seq_one_letter_code
_entity_poly.pdbx_strand_id
1 'polypeptide(L)' 'MAKSGGPIVGRHSTNAQGAGPSFGAHVVDVDVDRETGRVTVTRYTVVQDAGKASIQVM' A
#
# COMPACT_ATOMS: atom_id res chain seq x y z
N MET A 1 -38.55 30.66 -9.59
CA MET A 1 -38.04 29.27 -9.44
C MET A 1 -36.55 29.29 -9.70
N ALA A 2 -35.72 29.04 -8.68
CA ALA A 2 -34.28 28.91 -8.86
C ALA A 2 -33.90 27.45 -8.60
N LYS A 3 -33.54 26.72 -9.66
CA LYS A 3 -32.88 25.41 -9.51
C LYS A 3 -31.40 25.68 -9.24
N SER A 4 -31.00 25.78 -7.99
CA SER A 4 -29.62 25.47 -7.63
C SER A 4 -29.48 23.95 -7.60
N GLY A 5 -28.49 23.40 -8.29
CA GLY A 5 -28.19 21.96 -8.20
C GLY A 5 -27.80 21.23 -9.48
N GLY A 6 -27.10 21.88 -10.41
CA GLY A 6 -26.28 21.11 -11.35
C GLY A 6 -25.16 20.36 -10.60
N PRO A 7 -24.70 19.20 -11.08
CA PRO A 7 -23.70 18.40 -10.38
C PRO A 7 -22.38 19.16 -10.24
N ILE A 8 -21.82 19.21 -9.02
CA ILE A 8 -20.45 19.66 -8.79
C ILE A 8 -19.53 18.50 -9.14
N VAL A 9 -18.84 18.60 -10.28
CA VAL A 9 -17.85 17.62 -10.70
C VAL A 9 -16.45 18.20 -10.48
N GLY A 10 -15.67 17.59 -9.59
CA GLY A 10 -14.27 17.93 -9.35
C GLY A 10 -13.37 16.80 -9.82
N ARG A 11 -12.37 17.11 -10.65
CA ARG A 11 -11.26 16.20 -10.99
C ARG A 11 -9.98 16.80 -10.44
N HIS A 12 -9.24 16.02 -9.65
CA HIS A 12 -7.98 16.43 -9.08
C HIS A 12 -6.91 15.39 -9.47
N SER A 13 -5.86 15.85 -10.15
CA SER A 13 -4.68 15.07 -10.47
C SER A 13 -3.46 15.86 -10.04
N THR A 14 -2.70 15.33 -9.10
CA THR A 14 -1.48 15.97 -8.62
C THR A 14 -0.33 15.01 -8.79
N ASN A 15 0.74 15.49 -9.42
CA ASN A 15 2.04 14.87 -9.30
C ASN A 15 2.64 15.37 -7.98
N ALA A 16 2.58 14.54 -6.93
CA ALA A 16 3.01 14.92 -5.59
C ALA A 16 4.52 15.20 -5.57
N GLN A 17 4.89 16.48 -5.41
CA GLN A 17 6.28 16.87 -5.23
C GLN A 17 6.71 16.57 -3.79
N GLY A 18 7.95 16.10 -3.60
CA GLY A 18 8.49 15.81 -2.28
C GLY A 18 8.09 14.45 -1.69
N ALA A 19 7.73 13.48 -2.52
CA ALA A 19 7.60 12.10 -2.08
C ALA A 19 8.92 11.62 -1.45
N GLY A 20 8.86 11.32 -0.15
CA GLY A 20 9.97 10.70 0.57
C GLY A 20 10.05 9.19 0.30
N PRO A 21 11.11 8.52 0.74
CA PRO A 21 11.20 7.07 0.66
C PRO A 21 10.05 6.42 1.43
N SER A 22 9.44 5.38 0.83
CA SER A 22 8.53 4.45 1.52
C SER A 22 9.35 3.28 2.06
N PHE A 23 8.99 2.78 3.24
CA PHE A 23 9.67 1.67 3.89
C PHE A 23 8.70 0.52 4.15
N GLY A 24 9.24 -0.70 4.14
CA GLY A 24 8.51 -1.90 4.51
C GLY A 24 9.35 -2.78 5.43
N ALA A 25 8.68 -3.44 6.36
CA ALA A 25 9.28 -4.46 7.22
C ALA A 25 8.59 -5.80 6.97
N HIS A 26 9.40 -6.85 6.90
CA HIS A 26 8.96 -8.20 6.61
C HIS A 26 9.40 -9.10 7.76
N VAL A 27 8.44 -9.79 8.38
CA VAL A 27 8.69 -10.79 9.42
C VAL A 27 8.16 -12.12 8.91
N VAL A 28 9.06 -13.10 8.79
CA VAL A 28 8.76 -14.40 8.19
C VAL A 28 9.11 -15.48 9.19
N ASP A 29 8.10 -16.27 9.59
CA ASP A 29 8.32 -17.50 10.32
C ASP A 29 8.51 -18.63 9.32
N VAL A 30 9.53 -19.45 9.54
CA VAL A 30 9.85 -20.59 8.69
C VAL A 30 10.12 -21.84 9.53
N ASP A 31 9.70 -22.98 9.01
CA ASP A 31 10.14 -24.29 9.46
C ASP A 31 11.28 -24.78 8.56
N VAL A 32 12.38 -25.20 9.17
CA VAL A 32 13.55 -25.73 8.48
C VAL A 32 13.73 -27.20 8.83
N ASP A 33 13.60 -28.06 7.82
CA ASP A 33 13.99 -29.46 7.90
C ASP A 33 15.52 -29.55 7.96
N ARG A 34 16.07 -30.05 9.07
CA ARG A 34 17.53 -30.07 9.30
C ARG A 34 18.25 -31.18 8.54
N GLU A 35 17.55 -32.21 8.09
CA GLU A 35 18.18 -33.31 7.33
C GLU A 35 18.30 -32.94 5.85
N THR A 36 17.28 -32.30 5.30
CA THR A 36 17.22 -31.95 3.87
C THR A 36 17.53 -30.48 3.56
N GLY A 37 17.49 -29.61 4.57
CA GLY A 37 17.62 -28.15 4.41
C GLY A 37 16.36 -27.48 3.84
N ARG A 38 15.27 -28.22 3.65
CA ARG A 38 14.02 -27.68 3.09
C ARG A 38 13.42 -26.64 4.03
N VAL A 39 13.12 -25.47 3.50
CA VAL A 39 12.48 -24.36 4.22
C VAL A 39 11.03 -24.23 3.79
N THR A 40 10.12 -24.15 4.76
CA THR A 40 8.69 -23.91 4.52
C THR A 40 8.28 -22.63 5.24
N VAL A 41 7.66 -21.69 4.53
CA VAL A 41 7.09 -20.49 5.15
C VAL A 41 5.77 -20.84 5.82
N THR A 42 5.69 -20.63 7.13
CA THR A 42 4.48 -20.93 7.90
C THR A 42 3.65 -19.67 8.13
N ARG A 43 4.31 -18.50 8.21
CA ARG A 43 3.65 -17.20 8.33
C ARG A 43 4.49 -16.10 7.72
N TYR A 44 3.83 -15.19 7.01
CA TYR A 44 4.45 -13.99 6.46
C TYR A 44 3.65 -12.76 6.88
N THR A 45 4.27 -11.89 7.69
CA THR A 45 3.70 -10.60 8.06
C THR A 45 4.46 -9.49 7.35
N VAL A 46 3.73 -8.64 6.63
CA VAL A 46 4.29 -7.46 5.97
C VAL A 46 3.68 -6.22 6.60
N VAL A 47 4.53 -5.28 7.00
CA VAL A 47 4.13 -3.92 7.36
C VAL A 47 4.71 -3.00 6.30
N GLN A 48 3.86 -2.23 5.63
CA GLN A 48 4.26 -1.27 4.58
C GLN A 48 3.85 0.13 5.03
N ASP A 49 4.77 1.07 4.93
CA ASP A 49 4.46 2.50 4.97
C ASP A 49 3.95 2.93 3.60
N ALA A 50 2.62 3.07 3.46
CA ALA A 50 1.98 3.50 2.22
C ALA A 50 2.07 5.02 1.98
N GLY A 51 2.76 5.76 2.85
CA GLY A 51 2.77 7.22 2.84
C GLY A 51 1.37 7.79 3.04
N LYS A 52 1.19 9.06 2.66
CA LYS A 52 -0.15 9.66 2.63
C LYS A 52 -0.94 9.04 1.47
N ALA A 53 -2.03 8.36 1.77
CA ALA A 53 -2.95 7.83 0.76
C ALA A 53 -3.62 8.97 -0.01
N SER A 54 -2.96 9.48 -1.04
CA SER A 54 -3.64 10.14 -2.15
C SER A 54 -4.28 9.04 -2.98
N ILE A 55 -5.60 9.10 -3.19
CA ILE A 55 -6.27 8.22 -4.15
C ILE A 55 -5.62 8.46 -5.51
N GLN A 56 -4.70 7.58 -5.89
CA GLN A 56 -4.19 7.47 -7.24
C GLN A 56 -4.70 6.13 -7.71
N VAL A 57 -5.85 6.17 -8.39
CA VAL A 57 -6.26 5.03 -9.20
C VAL A 57 -5.11 4.81 -10.18
N MET A 58 -4.51 3.63 -10.06
CA MET A 58 -3.40 3.16 -10.88
C MET A 58 -3.81 3.08 -12.35
#